data_AF-A0A0F5J5F7-F1
#
_entry.id   AF-A0A0F5J5F7-F1
#
_cell.length_a   1.000
_cell.length_b   1.000
_cell.length_c   1.000
_cell.angle_alpha   90.00
_cell.angle_beta   90.00
_cell.angle_gamma   90.00
#
_symmetry.space_group_name_H-M   'P 1'
#
loop_
_entity.id
_entity.type
_entity.pdbx_description
1 polymer ?
#
loop_
_entity_poly.entity_id
_entity_poly.type
_entity_poly.pdbx_seq_one_letter_code
_entity_poly.pdbx_strand_id
1 'polypeptide(L)'
;MSTICSKCHSTKVSCEAIVNPNTKEFIHYTDESFDYGWCDDCDEGQVLVDTEEIKANIDKAFNEYLSDFDKEPSFALCHIRHKGDDDGPFYDMLFKLSVDIGADDDEVFFYCNGVKELKSLTEPSANDFIIIEFVSFLKS
;
A
#
# COMPACT_ATOMS: atom_id res chain seq x y z
N MET A 1 2.92 -3.90 12.43
CA MET A 1 1.86 -4.50 11.60
C MET A 1 0.67 -3.59 11.69
N SER A 2 0.40 -2.87 10.61
CA SER A 2 -0.73 -1.95 10.50
C SER A 2 -1.49 -2.36 9.26
N THR A 3 -2.60 -3.07 9.47
CA THR A 3 -3.52 -3.48 8.42
C THR A 3 -4.67 -2.48 8.38
N ILE A 4 -5.02 -2.00 7.19
CA ILE A 4 -6.07 -1.00 7.00
C ILE A 4 -7.07 -1.42 5.94
N CYS A 5 -8.28 -0.87 6.02
CA CYS A 5 -9.28 -1.01 4.96
C CYS A 5 -8.86 -0.19 3.74
N SER A 6 -8.83 -0.82 2.55
CA SER A 6 -8.48 -0.17 1.29
C SER A 6 -9.40 1.00 0.94
N LYS A 7 -10.69 0.93 1.30
CA LYS A 7 -11.71 1.93 0.99
C LYS A 7 -11.72 3.13 1.93
N CYS A 8 -11.82 2.92 3.24
CA CYS A 8 -11.96 4.04 4.20
C CYS A 8 -10.65 4.43 4.90
N HIS A 9 -9.60 3.62 4.72
CA HIS A 9 -8.28 3.76 5.34
C HIS A 9 -8.30 3.63 6.88
N SER A 10 -9.37 3.06 7.45
CA SER A 10 -9.47 2.80 8.88
C SER A 10 -8.68 1.55 9.28
N THR A 11 -8.15 1.56 10.51
CA THR A 11 -7.53 0.39 11.16
C THR A 11 -8.56 -0.47 11.90
N LYS A 12 -9.84 -0.08 11.93
CA LYS A 12 -10.92 -0.86 12.56
C LYS A 12 -11.37 -1.98 11.63
N VAL A 13 -10.50 -2.97 11.50
CA VAL A 13 -10.69 -4.12 10.62
C VAL A 13 -10.49 -5.42 11.40
N SER A 14 -11.20 -6.46 10.97
CA SER A 14 -11.08 -7.82 11.51
C SER A 14 -10.91 -8.81 10.37
N CYS A 15 -9.99 -9.76 10.52
CA CYS A 15 -9.81 -10.86 9.57
C CYS A 15 -10.73 -12.04 9.87
N GLU A 16 -10.97 -12.88 8.86
CA GLU A 16 -11.62 -14.17 9.06
C GLU A 16 -10.66 -15.17 9.73
N ALA A 17 -11.20 -16.13 10.46
CA ALA A 17 -10.43 -17.17 11.12
C ALA A 17 -11.23 -18.47 11.23
N ILE A 18 -10.54 -19.61 11.23
CA ILE A 18 -11.16 -20.91 11.46
C ILE A 18 -11.32 -21.12 12.97
N VAL A 19 -12.58 -21.20 13.41
CA VAL A 19 -12.97 -21.42 14.82
C VAL A 19 -13.73 -22.73 14.93
N ASN A 20 -13.41 -23.54 15.94
CA ASN A 20 -14.18 -24.74 16.25
C ASN A 20 -15.59 -24.34 16.73
N PRO A 21 -16.68 -24.72 16.05
CA PRO A 21 -18.02 -24.26 16.38
C PRO A 21 -18.54 -24.80 17.71
N ASN A 22 -18.02 -25.94 18.19
CA ASN A 22 -18.44 -26.57 19.44
C ASN A 22 -17.68 -26.01 20.65
N THR A 23 -16.36 -25.85 20.54
CA THR A 23 -15.51 -25.41 21.67
C THR A 23 -15.30 -23.90 21.70
N LYS A 24 -15.59 -23.19 20.60
CA LYS A 24 -15.29 -21.78 20.38
C LYS A 24 -13.78 -21.45 20.36
N GLU A 25 -12.93 -22.47 20.26
CA GLU A 25 -11.49 -22.29 20.19
C GLU A 25 -11.06 -21.87 18.78
N PHE A 26 -10.18 -20.88 18.73
CA PHE A 26 -9.44 -20.50 17.52
C PHE A 26 -8.51 -21.65 17.11
N ILE A 27 -8.49 -21.97 15.81
CA ILE A 27 -7.62 -23.02 15.26
C ILE A 27 -6.45 -22.38 14.53
N HIS A 28 -6.73 -21.62 13.46
CA HIS A 28 -5.73 -20.94 12.63
C HIS A 28 -6.43 -19.93 11.70
N TYR A 29 -5.62 -19.06 11.07
CA TYR A 29 -6.02 -18.23 9.94
C TYR A 29 -5.90 -19.03 8.64
N THR A 30 -6.77 -18.73 7.67
CA THR A 30 -6.62 -19.22 6.29
C THR A 30 -5.57 -18.39 5.54
N ASP A 31 -5.13 -18.89 4.39
CA ASP A 31 -4.08 -18.25 3.59
C ASP A 31 -4.45 -16.81 3.15
N GLU A 32 -5.74 -16.53 2.93
CA GLU A 32 -6.26 -15.23 2.45
C GLU A 32 -6.89 -14.39 3.59
N SER A 33 -6.77 -14.83 4.85
CA SER A 33 -7.44 -14.16 5.98
C SER A 33 -7.02 -12.70 6.16
N PHE A 34 -5.84 -12.33 5.70
CA PHE A 34 -5.31 -10.98 5.85
C PHE A 34 -5.51 -10.10 4.60
N ASP A 35 -6.02 -10.67 3.52
CA ASP A 35 -6.28 -9.95 2.26
C ASP A 35 -7.71 -9.39 2.23
N TYR A 36 -8.64 -10.06 2.91
CA TYR A 36 -10.03 -9.65 3.01
C TYR A 36 -10.55 -9.80 4.44
N GLY A 37 -11.37 -8.84 4.87
CA GLY A 37 -11.94 -8.86 6.21
C GLY A 37 -13.10 -7.91 6.38
N TRP A 38 -13.61 -7.84 7.61
CA TRP A 38 -14.68 -6.93 7.99
C TRP A 38 -14.13 -5.56 8.36
N CYS A 39 -14.70 -4.48 7.83
CA CYS A 39 -14.39 -3.12 8.26
C CYS A 39 -15.56 -2.51 9.04
N ASP A 40 -15.33 -2.13 10.29
CA ASP A 40 -16.39 -1.59 11.17
C ASP A 40 -16.90 -0.22 10.72
N ASP A 41 -16.05 0.59 10.10
CA ASP A 41 -16.43 1.93 9.63
C ASP A 41 -17.16 1.90 8.28
N CYS A 42 -16.93 0.86 7.46
CA CYS A 42 -17.68 0.64 6.22
C CYS A 42 -18.96 -0.20 6.44
N ASP A 43 -19.03 -0.97 7.53
CA ASP A 43 -20.10 -1.93 7.84
C ASP A 43 -20.27 -3.01 6.75
N GLU A 44 -19.16 -3.41 6.13
CA GLU A 44 -19.12 -4.42 5.07
C GLU A 44 -17.74 -5.10 4.98
N GLY A 45 -17.70 -6.20 4.22
CA GLY A 45 -16.44 -6.86 3.85
C GLY A 45 -15.62 -5.99 2.90
N GLN A 46 -14.32 -5.91 3.14
CA GLN A 46 -13.39 -5.03 2.43
C GLN A 46 -12.05 -5.71 2.21
N VAL A 47 -11.39 -5.33 1.11
CA VAL A 47 -9.97 -5.63 0.90
C VAL A 47 -9.15 -4.92 1.96
N LEU A 48 -8.20 -5.65 2.52
CA LEU A 48 -7.28 -5.17 3.55
C LEU A 48 -5.90 -4.94 2.95
N VAL A 49 -5.17 -3.99 3.53
CA VAL A 49 -3.84 -3.59 3.06
C VAL A 49 -2.87 -3.70 4.23
N ASP A 50 -1.87 -4.57 4.12
CA ASP A 50 -0.74 -4.60 5.05
C ASP A 50 0.31 -3.56 4.64
N THR A 51 0.26 -2.42 5.33
CA THR A 51 1.17 -1.31 5.07
C THR A 51 2.63 -1.65 5.37
N GLU A 52 2.90 -2.57 6.30
CA GLU A 52 4.27 -2.95 6.66
C GLU A 52 4.88 -3.87 5.61
N GLU A 53 4.08 -4.75 5.01
CA GLU A 53 4.52 -5.57 3.88
C GLU A 53 4.92 -4.68 2.69
N ILE A 54 4.10 -3.68 2.35
CA ILE A 54 4.42 -2.74 1.27
C ILE A 54 5.72 -1.99 1.56
N LYS A 55 5.90 -1.48 2.79
CA LYS A 55 7.13 -0.80 3.20
C LYS A 55 8.35 -1.72 3.10
N ALA A 56 8.21 -2.99 3.50
CA ALA A 56 9.28 -3.98 3.40
C ALA A 56 9.62 -4.28 1.93
N ASN A 57 8.63 -4.37 1.05
CA ASN A 57 8.82 -4.54 -0.38
C ASN A 57 9.56 -3.34 -1.00
N ILE A 58 9.19 -2.12 -0.62
CA ILE A 58 9.89 -0.89 -1.02
C ILE A 58 11.35 -0.93 -0.54
N ASP A 59 11.60 -1.26 0.73
CA ASP A 59 12.96 -1.30 1.30
C ASP A 59 13.83 -2.36 0.62
N LYS A 60 13.26 -3.55 0.36
CA LYS A 60 13.95 -4.60 -0.38
C LYS A 60 14.32 -4.13 -1.79
N ALA A 61 13.36 -3.63 -2.55
CA ALA A 61 13.58 -3.15 -3.91
C ALA A 61 14.57 -1.98 -3.96
N PHE A 62 14.59 -1.12 -2.94
CA PHE A 62 15.51 0.01 -2.86
C PHE A 62 16.95 -0.46 -2.66
N ASN A 63 17.16 -1.42 -1.75
CA ASN A 63 18.47 -2.03 -1.53
C ASN A 63 18.98 -2.76 -2.78
N GLU A 64 18.10 -3.49 -3.48
CA GLU A 64 18.42 -4.14 -4.76
C GLU A 64 18.79 -3.09 -5.82
N TYR A 65 18.01 -2.02 -5.95
CA TYR A 65 18.28 -0.94 -6.89
C TYR A 65 19.63 -0.24 -6.61
N LEU A 66 19.92 0.07 -5.34
CA LEU A 66 21.21 0.65 -4.95
C LEU A 66 22.38 -0.29 -5.29
N SER A 67 22.22 -1.58 -5.04
CA SER A 67 23.24 -2.59 -5.36
C SER A 67 23.53 -2.69 -6.86
N ASP A 68 22.50 -2.55 -7.69
CA ASP A 68 22.61 -2.73 -9.14
C ASP A 68 23.10 -1.47 -9.87
N PHE A 69 22.71 -0.28 -9.39
CA PHE A 69 22.93 0.99 -10.11
C PHE A 69 23.84 1.99 -9.40
N ASP A 70 24.21 1.75 -8.13
CA ASP A 70 25.03 2.65 -7.30
C ASP A 70 24.46 4.09 -7.22
N LYS A 71 23.13 4.21 -7.33
CA LYS A 71 22.39 5.48 -7.25
C LYS A 71 20.97 5.26 -6.73
N GLU A 72 20.41 6.28 -6.11
CA GLU A 72 19.01 6.25 -5.67
C GLU A 72 18.04 6.31 -6.88
N PRO A 73 16.87 5.64 -6.80
CA PRO A 73 15.85 5.72 -7.83
C PRO A 73 15.20 7.10 -7.85
N SER A 74 14.88 7.58 -9.05
CA SER A 74 14.21 8.87 -9.24
C SER A 74 12.69 8.75 -9.35
N PHE A 75 12.19 7.56 -9.73
CA PHE A 75 10.78 7.31 -9.94
C PHE A 75 10.36 5.93 -9.42
N ALA A 76 9.12 5.85 -8.94
CA ALA A 76 8.47 4.61 -8.54
C ALA A 76 7.10 4.47 -9.21
N LEU A 77 6.73 3.23 -9.52
CA LEU A 77 5.38 2.85 -9.90
C LEU A 77 4.69 2.21 -8.71
N CYS A 78 3.49 2.68 -8.38
CA CYS A 78 2.68 2.15 -7.30
C CYS A 78 1.20 2.12 -7.70
N HIS A 79 0.42 1.24 -7.07
CA HIS A 79 -1.04 1.32 -7.12
C HIS A 79 -1.54 2.08 -5.91
N ILE A 80 -2.56 2.90 -6.15
CA ILE A 80 -3.21 3.68 -5.11
C ILE A 80 -4.67 3.30 -4.95
N ARG A 81 -5.25 3.70 -3.83
CA ARG A 81 -6.70 3.78 -3.67
C ARG A 81 -7.07 5.14 -3.09
N HIS A 82 -8.06 5.81 -3.69
CA HIS A 82 -8.67 7.00 -3.08
C HIS A 82 -9.70 6.59 -2.03
N LYS A 83 -9.85 7.43 -1.02
CA LYS A 83 -10.75 7.22 0.08
C LYS A 83 -12.19 7.23 -0.41
N GLY A 84 -12.89 6.13 -0.16
CA GLY A 84 -14.29 5.92 -0.53
C GLY A 84 -14.47 5.22 -1.87
N ASP A 85 -13.40 5.01 -2.65
CA ASP A 85 -13.47 4.25 -3.89
C ASP A 85 -13.74 2.78 -3.59
N ASP A 86 -14.72 2.22 -4.30
CA ASP A 86 -14.96 0.78 -4.32
C ASP A 86 -13.80 0.04 -4.97
N ASP A 87 -13.76 -1.27 -4.75
CA ASP A 87 -12.78 -2.13 -5.41
C ASP A 87 -12.93 -2.07 -6.93
N GLY A 88 -11.84 -1.66 -7.59
CA GLY A 88 -11.75 -1.45 -9.02
C GLY A 88 -10.38 -1.87 -9.58
N PRO A 89 -10.20 -1.81 -10.91
CA PRO A 89 -8.93 -2.14 -11.52
C PRO A 89 -7.81 -1.23 -11.01
N PHE A 90 -6.63 -1.80 -10.81
CA PHE A 90 -5.45 -1.04 -10.42
C PHE A 90 -4.77 -0.44 -11.65
N TYR A 91 -4.25 0.77 -11.48
CA TYR A 91 -3.46 1.48 -12.49
C TYR A 91 -2.13 1.89 -11.88
N ASP A 92 -1.05 1.71 -12.65
CA ASP A 92 0.29 2.14 -12.27
C ASP A 92 0.32 3.68 -12.23
N MET A 93 0.49 4.23 -11.04
CA MET A 93 0.69 5.66 -10.82
C MET A 93 2.18 5.95 -10.69
N LEU A 94 2.64 6.99 -11.38
CA LEU A 94 4.03 7.41 -11.39
C LEU A 94 4.32 8.39 -10.25
N PHE A 95 5.21 8.00 -9.35
CA PHE A 95 5.70 8.84 -8.26
C PHE A 95 7.11 9.32 -8.58
N LYS A 96 7.34 10.63 -8.46
CA LYS A 96 8.69 11.20 -8.51
C LYS A 96 9.27 11.24 -7.10
N LEU A 97 10.49 10.78 -6.92
CA LEU A 97 11.17 10.67 -5.61
C LEU A 97 12.04 11.88 -5.30
N SER A 98 11.77 13.00 -5.96
CA SER A 98 12.37 14.30 -5.71
C SER A 98 11.33 15.41 -5.83
N VAL A 99 11.60 16.55 -5.20
CA VAL A 99 10.68 17.71 -5.12
C VAL A 99 10.88 18.73 -6.24
N ASP A 100 11.89 18.56 -7.09
CA ASP A 100 12.06 19.40 -8.27
C ASP A 100 10.95 19.12 -9.28
N ILE A 101 10.40 20.18 -9.86
CA ILE A 101 9.40 20.09 -10.93
C ILE A 101 10.14 20.25 -12.26
N GLY A 102 10.13 19.18 -13.06
CA GLY A 102 10.67 19.13 -14.40
C GLY A 102 9.69 19.67 -15.44
N ALA A 103 10.18 19.97 -16.64
CA ALA A 103 9.34 20.47 -17.74
C ALA A 103 8.44 19.37 -18.37
N ASP A 104 8.74 18.09 -18.13
CA ASP A 104 8.06 16.92 -18.70
C ASP A 104 7.36 16.06 -17.62
N ASP A 105 7.02 16.65 -16.47
CA ASP A 105 6.40 15.90 -15.35
C ASP A 105 4.86 15.76 -15.49
N ASP A 106 4.32 15.90 -16.70
CA ASP A 106 2.86 15.81 -16.97
C ASP A 106 2.26 14.43 -16.62
N GLU A 107 3.09 13.38 -16.59
CA GLU A 107 2.70 12.02 -16.23
C GLU A 107 2.89 11.70 -14.74
N VAL A 108 3.49 12.61 -13.95
CA VAL A 108 3.74 12.40 -12.52
C VAL A 108 2.45 12.57 -11.74
N PHE A 109 2.03 11.52 -11.05
CA PHE A 109 0.87 11.53 -10.16
C PHE A 109 1.16 12.31 -8.87
N PHE A 110 2.31 12.03 -8.24
CA PHE A 110 2.65 12.63 -6.95
C PHE A 110 4.18 12.76 -6.77
N TYR A 111 4.59 13.78 -6.01
CA TYR A 111 5.99 14.08 -5.72
C TYR A 111 6.31 13.74 -4.26
N CYS A 112 7.38 12.97 -4.07
CA CYS A 112 7.88 12.54 -2.77
C CYS A 112 9.30 13.08 -2.58
N ASN A 113 9.64 13.53 -1.39
CA ASN A 113 11.01 13.80 -0.97
C ASN A 113 11.72 12.49 -0.58
N GLY A 114 11.99 11.68 -1.60
CA GLY A 114 12.66 10.39 -1.48
C GLY A 114 11.76 9.24 -1.00
N VAL A 115 12.38 8.07 -0.87
CA VAL A 115 11.71 6.79 -0.53
C VAL A 115 11.05 6.82 0.84
N LYS A 116 11.58 7.61 1.79
CA LYS A 116 10.98 7.74 3.11
C LYS A 116 9.58 8.35 3.04
N GLU A 117 9.38 9.38 2.21
CA GLU A 117 8.05 9.97 2.02
C GLU A 117 7.14 9.02 1.23
N LEU A 118 7.66 8.34 0.21
CA LEU A 118 6.91 7.30 -0.50
C LEU A 118 6.33 6.25 0.45
N LYS A 119 7.13 5.76 1.40
CA LYS A 119 6.66 4.80 2.42
C LYS A 119 5.59 5.38 3.33
N SER A 120 5.63 6.67 3.64
CA SER A 120 4.59 7.31 4.47
C SER A 120 3.23 7.38 3.78
N LEU A 121 3.19 7.32 2.44
CA LEU A 121 1.95 7.30 1.65
C LEU A 121 1.23 5.95 1.69
N THR A 122 1.83 4.91 2.29
CA THR A 122 1.13 3.64 2.58
C THR A 122 0.16 3.76 3.76
N GLU A 123 0.25 4.85 4.53
CA GLU A 123 -0.56 5.08 5.72
C GLU A 123 -1.58 6.21 5.52
N PRO A 124 -2.70 6.19 6.25
CA PRO A 124 -3.68 7.27 6.20
C PRO A 124 -3.03 8.60 6.57
N SER A 125 -3.14 9.59 5.69
CA SER A 125 -2.55 10.92 5.86
C SER A 125 -3.55 12.03 5.52
N ALA A 126 -3.08 13.25 5.32
CA ALA A 126 -3.92 14.35 4.82
C ALA A 126 -4.30 14.16 3.33
N ASN A 127 -3.58 13.29 2.61
CA ASN A 127 -3.93 12.92 1.25
C ASN A 127 -5.20 12.07 1.25
N ASP A 128 -5.98 12.19 0.19
CA ASP A 128 -7.19 11.41 -0.03
C ASP A 128 -6.91 10.01 -0.58
N PHE A 129 -5.65 9.63 -0.77
CA PHE A 129 -5.24 8.31 -1.25
C PHE A 129 -4.22 7.64 -0.32
N ILE A 130 -4.08 6.32 -0.47
CA ILE A 130 -2.99 5.52 0.06
C ILE A 130 -2.35 4.69 -1.06
N ILE A 131 -1.08 4.34 -0.90
CA ILE A 131 -0.43 3.30 -1.70
C ILE A 131 -0.86 1.94 -1.14
N ILE A 132 -1.41 1.10 -2.03
CA ILE A 132 -1.89 -0.25 -1.69
C ILE A 132 -1.00 -1.34 -2.28
N GLU A 133 -0.16 -1.01 -3.26
CA GLU A 133 0.82 -1.93 -3.84
C GLU A 133 2.03 -1.15 -4.36
N PHE A 134 3.23 -1.69 -4.12
CA PHE A 134 4.45 -1.19 -4.74
C PHE A 134 4.81 -2.08 -5.93
N VAL A 135 4.94 -1.48 -7.12
CA VAL A 135 5.20 -2.22 -8.36
C VAL A 135 6.70 -2.34 -8.62
N SER A 136 7.39 -1.20 -8.80
CA SER A 136 8.85 -1.18 -9.03
C SER A 136 9.44 0.23 -8.99
N PHE A 137 10.76 0.32 -8.91
CA PHE A 137 11.50 1.53 -9.27
C PHE A 137 11.82 1.53 -10.77
N LEU A 138 11.67 2.69 -11.42
CA LEU A 138 12.07 2.83 -12.82
C LEU A 138 13.58 2.96 -12.94
N LYS A 139 14.15 2.29 -13.93
CA LYS A 139 15.56 2.42 -14.30
C LYS A 139 15.76 3.83 -14.85
N SER A 140 16.59 4.61 -14.17
CA SER A 140 17.03 5.93 -14.61
C SER A 140 18.34 5.87 -15.38
#